data_AF-A0A944BUD1-F1
#
_entry.id   AF-A0A944BUD1-F1
#
_cell.length_a   1.000
_cell.length_b   1.000
_cell.length_c   1.000
_cell.angle_alpha   90.00
_cell.angle_beta   90.00
_cell.angle_gamma   90.00
#
_symmetry.space_group_name_H-M   'P 1'
#
loop_
_entity.id
_entity.type
_entity.pdbx_description
1 polymer ?
#
loop_
_entity_poly.entity_id
_entity_poly.type
_entity_poly.pdbx_seq_one_letter_code
_entity_poly.pdbx_strand_id
1 'polypeptide(L)'
;LLADRISSGIIKPIVERLRPTHDPDLQNIVHVVNGYRGGLYGFVSSHAANLFGIATLISLVLRNRGSWLAMMAWAAIVAYSRIYLGVHYPGDILGGTVIGIGVAFFVFWIWKRLSKKWTIPAPDALLSQTDAKIINFAIVFNLLIIAIIAVFKSF
;
A
#
# COMPACT_ATOMS: atom_id res chain seq x y z
N LEU A 1 4.71 -2.85 8.30
CA LEU A 1 4.90 -2.89 9.77
C LEU A 1 5.33 -1.53 10.33
N LEU A 2 6.47 -0.95 9.93
CA LEU A 2 6.88 0.38 10.41
C LEU A 2 5.88 1.48 9.99
N ALA A 3 5.47 1.49 8.72
CA ALA A 3 4.46 2.42 8.20
C ALA A 3 3.10 2.27 8.90
N ASP A 4 2.72 1.04 9.25
CA ASP A 4 1.48 0.79 10.00
C ASP A 4 1.57 1.25 11.47
N ARG A 5 2.72 1.13 12.12
CA ARG A 5 2.92 1.67 13.48
C ARG A 5 2.82 3.20 13.49
N ILE A 6 3.39 3.88 12.50
CA ILE A 6 3.27 5.34 12.36
C ILE A 6 1.81 5.72 12.09
N SER A 7 1.16 5.04 11.14
CA SER A 7 -0.23 5.30 10.77
C SER A 7 -1.23 5.01 11.92
N SER A 8 -1.28 3.76 12.39
CA SER A 8 -2.29 3.30 13.34
C SER A 8 -1.95 3.60 14.79
N GLY A 9 -0.66 3.62 15.15
CA GLY A 9 -0.22 3.81 16.52
C GLY A 9 -0.01 5.27 16.92
N ILE A 10 0.29 6.15 15.96
CA ILE A 10 0.63 7.56 16.24
C ILE A 10 -0.40 8.50 15.61
N ILE A 11 -0.65 8.38 14.31
CA ILE A 11 -1.45 9.40 13.60
C ILE A 11 -2.95 9.29 13.88
N LYS A 12 -3.51 8.08 13.87
CA LYS A 12 -4.95 7.88 14.09
C LYS A 12 -5.44 8.40 15.45
N PRO A 13 -4.75 8.16 16.58
CA PRO A 13 -5.13 8.72 17.87
C PRO A 13 -5.00 10.24 17.98
N ILE A 14 -4.19 10.88 17.13
CA ILE A 14 -3.97 12.33 17.16
C ILE A 14 -4.98 13.06 16.28
N VAL A 15 -5.26 12.52 15.09
CA VAL A 15 -6.09 13.21 14.09
C VAL A 15 -7.57 12.90 14.28
N GLU A 16 -7.89 11.69 14.78
CA GLU A 16 -9.26 11.25 15.10
C GLU A 16 -10.30 11.51 13.99
N ARG A 17 -9.84 11.56 12.73
CA ARG A 17 -10.73 11.76 11.59
C ARG A 17 -11.58 10.52 11.38
N LEU A 18 -12.89 10.69 11.56
CA LEU A 18 -13.89 9.65 11.28
C LEU A 18 -13.78 9.18 9.83
N ARG A 19 -14.10 7.91 9.59
CA ARG A 19 -14.22 7.36 8.22
C ARG A 19 -15.51 7.85 7.55
N PRO A 20 -15.59 7.85 6.21
CA PRO A 20 -16.83 8.20 5.51
C PRO A 20 -18.04 7.36 5.97
N THR A 21 -17.83 6.10 6.35
CA THR A 21 -18.85 5.20 6.90
C THR A 21 -19.37 5.52 8.30
N HIS A 22 -18.69 6.41 9.04
CA HIS A 22 -19.02 6.83 10.40
C HIS A 22 -19.24 8.35 10.53
N ASP A 23 -19.02 9.08 9.45
CA ASP A 23 -19.22 10.52 9.40
C ASP A 23 -20.73 10.82 9.35
N PRO A 24 -21.30 11.58 10.31
CA PRO A 24 -22.75 11.80 10.40
C PRO A 24 -23.37 12.36 9.11
N ASP A 25 -22.62 13.17 8.37
CA ASP A 25 -23.09 13.84 7.16
C ASP A 25 -22.99 12.93 5.93
N LEU A 26 -22.07 11.96 5.94
CA LEU A 26 -21.77 11.12 4.77
C LEU A 26 -22.23 9.67 4.91
N GLN A 27 -22.44 9.16 6.12
CA GLN A 27 -22.75 7.74 6.39
C GLN A 27 -23.99 7.22 5.66
N ASN A 28 -24.93 8.11 5.31
CA ASN A 28 -26.19 7.76 4.64
C ASN A 28 -26.09 7.81 3.12
N ILE A 29 -25.04 8.43 2.56
CA ILE A 29 -24.83 8.57 1.11
C ILE A 29 -23.64 7.75 0.59
N VAL A 30 -22.77 7.29 1.49
CA VAL A 30 -21.62 6.45 1.15
C VAL A 30 -22.07 5.02 0.86
N HIS A 31 -21.60 4.47 -0.26
CA HIS A 31 -21.82 3.07 -0.59
C HIS A 31 -21.05 2.16 0.37
N VAL A 32 -21.77 1.33 1.12
CA VAL A 32 -21.21 0.37 2.07
C VAL A 32 -21.41 -1.05 1.54
N VAL A 33 -20.31 -1.67 1.08
CA VAL A 33 -20.35 -3.04 0.56
C VAL A 33 -20.46 -4.04 1.71
N ASN A 34 -21.47 -4.91 1.68
CA ASN A 34 -21.68 -5.98 2.67
C ASN A 34 -21.71 -5.50 4.14
N GLY A 35 -22.13 -4.26 4.39
CA GLY A 35 -22.13 -3.68 5.75
C GLY A 35 -20.72 -3.43 6.33
N TYR A 36 -19.65 -3.56 5.54
CA TYR A 36 -18.29 -3.36 6.02
C TYR A 36 -17.97 -1.87 6.25
N ARG A 37 -17.90 -1.46 7.51
CA ARG A 37 -17.60 -0.06 7.90
C ARG A 37 -16.17 0.16 8.38
N GLY A 38 -15.46 -0.92 8.73
CA GLY A 38 -14.12 -0.85 9.32
C GLY A 38 -14.10 -0.23 10.73
N GLY A 39 -12.92 0.24 11.19
CA GLY A 39 -12.78 0.92 12.49
C GLY A 39 -13.20 2.39 12.46
N LEU A 40 -13.15 3.09 13.60
CA LEU A 40 -13.66 4.46 13.71
C LEU A 40 -12.87 5.48 12.86
N TYR A 41 -11.54 5.46 12.98
CA TYR A 41 -10.66 6.49 12.39
C TYR A 41 -10.00 6.03 11.09
N GLY A 42 -9.94 6.95 10.12
CA GLY A 42 -9.51 6.72 8.75
C GLY A 42 -8.11 7.27 8.41
N PHE A 43 -7.68 8.36 9.05
CA PHE A 43 -6.46 9.07 8.65
C PHE A 43 -5.21 8.62 9.43
N VAL A 44 -4.10 8.24 8.80
CA VAL A 44 -3.90 7.94 7.37
C VAL A 44 -4.24 6.46 7.07
N SER A 45 -4.36 6.11 5.78
CA SER A 45 -4.59 4.73 5.37
C SER A 45 -3.33 3.87 5.53
N SER A 46 -3.36 2.93 6.49
CA SER A 46 -2.30 1.92 6.67
C SER A 46 -2.15 1.00 5.45
N HIS A 47 -3.25 0.70 4.74
CA HIS A 47 -3.20 -0.13 3.54
C HIS A 47 -2.42 0.58 2.45
N ALA A 48 -2.70 1.87 2.21
CA ALA A 48 -1.92 2.69 1.28
C ALA A 48 -0.46 2.79 1.74
N ALA A 49 -0.21 3.10 3.01
CA ALA A 49 1.16 3.26 3.51
C ALA A 49 2.02 2.00 3.37
N ASN A 50 1.47 0.83 3.70
CA ASN A 50 2.20 -0.43 3.55
C ASN A 50 2.45 -0.79 2.08
N LEU A 51 1.43 -0.68 1.23
CA LEU A 51 1.54 -1.12 -0.16
C LEU A 51 2.45 -0.21 -0.98
N PHE A 52 2.26 1.11 -0.88
CA PHE A 52 3.17 2.04 -1.55
C PHE A 52 4.59 1.93 -0.97
N GLY A 53 4.76 1.70 0.33
CA GLY A 53 6.08 1.46 0.91
C GLY A 53 6.79 0.21 0.35
N ILE A 54 6.08 -0.92 0.29
CA ILE A 54 6.61 -2.17 -0.29
C ILE A 54 6.93 -1.97 -1.78
N ALA A 55 5.98 -1.40 -2.51
CA ALA A 55 6.08 -1.18 -3.94
C ALA A 55 7.27 -0.27 -4.28
N THR A 56 7.48 0.81 -3.52
CA THR A 56 8.66 1.68 -3.66
C THR A 56 9.95 0.96 -3.30
N LEU A 57 10.00 0.23 -2.18
CA LEU A 57 11.22 -0.46 -1.74
C LEU A 57 11.68 -1.50 -2.77
N ILE A 58 10.76 -2.35 -3.25
CA ILE A 58 11.05 -3.36 -4.28
C ILE A 58 11.52 -2.68 -5.57
N SER A 59 10.90 -1.57 -5.95
CA SER A 59 11.31 -0.82 -7.14
C SER A 59 12.71 -0.23 -7.03
N LEU A 60 13.10 0.26 -5.85
CA LEU A 60 14.45 0.78 -5.58
C LEU A 60 15.51 -0.31 -5.64
N VAL A 61 15.16 -1.54 -5.22
CA VAL A 61 16.03 -2.71 -5.26
C VAL A 61 16.19 -3.24 -6.68
N LEU A 62 15.09 -3.51 -7.39
CA LEU A 62 15.11 -4.13 -8.72
C LEU A 62 15.56 -3.17 -9.83
N ARG A 63 15.28 -1.87 -9.68
CA ARG A 63 15.55 -0.82 -10.70
C ARG A 63 15.01 -1.16 -12.10
N ASN A 64 13.98 -1.99 -12.16
CA ASN A 64 13.34 -2.44 -13.40
C ASN A 64 12.03 -1.64 -13.61
N ARG A 65 11.91 -0.97 -14.76
CA ARG A 65 10.71 -0.15 -15.08
C ARG A 65 9.42 -0.97 -15.11
N GLY A 66 9.46 -2.20 -15.61
CA GLY A 66 8.29 -3.08 -15.67
C GLY A 66 7.81 -3.47 -14.27
N SER A 67 8.74 -3.81 -13.38
CA SER A 67 8.40 -4.13 -11.99
C SER A 67 7.90 -2.91 -11.21
N TRP A 68 8.47 -1.73 -11.46
CA TRP A 68 7.96 -0.49 -10.89
C TRP A 68 6.51 -0.24 -11.30
N LEU A 69 6.22 -0.31 -12.60
CA LEU A 69 4.87 -0.07 -13.12
C LEU A 69 3.87 -1.09 -12.55
N ALA A 70 4.21 -2.37 -12.55
CA ALA A 70 3.35 -3.42 -12.02
C ALA A 70 3.07 -3.23 -10.51
N MET A 71 4.10 -2.90 -9.73
CA MET A 71 3.97 -2.66 -8.29
C MET A 71 3.15 -1.42 -7.96
N MET A 72 3.37 -0.31 -8.69
CA MET A 72 2.58 0.91 -8.51
C MET A 72 1.11 0.70 -8.92
N ALA A 73 0.86 0.00 -10.03
CA ALA A 73 -0.50 -0.33 -10.47
C ALA A 73 -1.22 -1.20 -9.44
N TRP A 74 -0.55 -2.23 -8.92
CA TRP A 74 -1.11 -3.07 -7.86
C TRP A 74 -1.43 -2.28 -6.59
N ALA A 75 -0.50 -1.43 -6.11
CA ALA A 75 -0.74 -0.57 -4.96
C ALA A 75 -1.93 0.40 -5.19
N ALA A 76 -2.05 0.97 -6.38
CA ALA A 76 -3.14 1.86 -6.76
C ALA A 76 -4.51 1.14 -6.79
N ILE A 77 -4.59 -0.06 -7.35
CA ILE A 77 -5.82 -0.88 -7.38
C ILE A 77 -6.30 -1.18 -5.96
N VAL A 78 -5.39 -1.60 -5.09
CA VAL A 78 -5.76 -1.91 -3.70
C VAL A 78 -6.10 -0.63 -2.93
N ALA A 79 -5.40 0.49 -3.16
CA ALA A 79 -5.77 1.77 -2.56
C ALA A 79 -7.17 2.23 -3.00
N TYR A 80 -7.50 2.08 -4.28
CA TYR A 80 -8.83 2.36 -4.82
C TYR A 80 -9.90 1.50 -4.16
N SER A 81 -9.64 0.21 -3.93
CA SER A 81 -10.58 -0.67 -3.22
C SER A 81 -11.01 -0.12 -1.85
N ARG A 82 -10.14 0.65 -1.17
CA ARG A 82 -10.45 1.25 0.13
C ARG A 82 -11.38 2.46 0.02
N ILE A 83 -11.29 3.20 -1.08
CA ILE A 83 -12.23 4.28 -1.40
C ILE A 83 -13.57 3.67 -1.81
N TYR A 84 -13.55 2.64 -2.65
CA TYR A 84 -14.75 1.93 -3.10
C TYR A 84 -15.57 1.32 -1.96
N LEU A 85 -14.90 0.79 -0.93
CA LEU A 85 -15.54 0.29 0.29
C LEU A 85 -16.05 1.39 1.23
N GLY A 86 -15.85 2.68 0.90
CA GLY A 86 -16.29 3.80 1.72
C GLY A 86 -15.52 3.99 3.03
N VAL A 87 -14.41 3.28 3.22
CA VAL A 87 -13.68 3.25 4.51
C VAL A 87 -12.53 4.24 4.59
N HIS A 88 -12.19 4.95 3.51
CA HIS A 88 -11.14 5.96 3.51
C HIS A 88 -11.47 7.09 2.53
N TYR A 89 -11.12 8.32 2.90
CA TYR A 89 -11.12 9.45 1.99
C TYR A 89 -9.91 9.38 1.04
N PRO A 90 -9.98 10.01 -0.16
CA PRO A 90 -8.81 10.18 -1.02
C PRO A 90 -7.62 10.81 -0.28
N GLY A 91 -7.87 11.76 0.64
CA GLY A 91 -6.83 12.36 1.47
C GLY A 91 -6.14 11.37 2.42
N ASP A 92 -6.87 10.39 2.96
CA ASP A 92 -6.29 9.34 3.82
C ASP A 92 -5.32 8.45 3.03
N ILE A 93 -5.66 8.19 1.76
CA ILE A 93 -4.82 7.44 0.83
C ILE A 93 -3.56 8.23 0.50
N LEU A 94 -3.67 9.51 0.14
CA LEU A 94 -2.53 10.38 -0.16
C LEU A 94 -1.56 10.46 1.04
N GLY A 95 -2.08 10.70 2.24
CA GLY A 95 -1.26 10.72 3.46
C GLY A 95 -0.57 9.38 3.70
N GLY A 96 -1.28 8.27 3.48
CA GLY A 96 -0.70 6.94 3.56
C GLY A 96 0.43 6.74 2.55
N THR A 97 0.21 7.10 1.28
CA THR A 97 1.20 7.02 0.20
C THR A 97 2.48 7.79 0.54
N VAL A 98 2.37 9.03 1.01
CA VAL A 98 3.53 9.86 1.40
C VAL A 98 4.34 9.18 2.50
N ILE A 99 3.67 8.68 3.55
CA ILE A 99 4.34 7.98 4.65
C ILE A 99 5.00 6.69 4.16
N GLY A 100 4.30 5.90 3.35
CA GLY A 100 4.82 4.66 2.79
C GLY A 100 6.10 4.87 2.00
N ILE A 101 6.08 5.84 1.07
CA ILE A 101 7.23 6.21 0.25
C ILE A 101 8.39 6.72 1.12
N GLY A 102 8.12 7.62 2.07
CA GLY A 102 9.14 8.16 2.97
C GLY A 102 9.82 7.08 3.80
N VAL A 103 9.04 6.15 4.37
CA VAL A 103 9.57 5.00 5.11
C VAL A 103 10.41 4.09 4.22
N ALA A 104 9.98 3.83 2.98
CA ALA A 104 10.73 2.99 2.05
C ALA A 104 12.11 3.59 1.72
N PHE A 105 12.18 4.89 1.44
CA PHE A 105 13.45 5.58 1.20
C PHE A 105 14.35 5.57 2.43
N PHE A 106 13.79 5.81 3.62
CA PHE A 106 14.53 5.76 4.88
C PHE A 106 15.15 4.37 5.13
N VAL A 107 14.35 3.31 4.98
CA VAL A 107 14.82 1.92 5.11
C VAL A 107 15.90 1.59 4.08
N PHE A 108 15.69 1.97 2.82
CA PHE A 108 16.67 1.75 1.76
C PHE A 108 17.99 2.48 2.04
N TRP A 109 17.92 3.71 2.55
CA TRP A 109 19.10 4.49 2.93
C TRP A 109 19.89 3.83 4.08
N ILE A 110 19.19 3.39 5.14
CA ILE A 110 19.83 2.65 6.25
C ILE A 110 20.51 1.39 5.72
N TRP A 111 19.80 0.59 4.92
CA TRP A 111 20.34 -0.66 4.38
C TRP A 111 21.62 -0.41 3.58
N LYS A 112 21.62 0.58 2.67
CA LYS A 112 22.82 0.94 1.89
C LYS A 112 23.99 1.41 2.78
N ARG A 113 23.71 2.09 3.89
CA ARG A 113 24.74 2.51 4.86
C ARG A 113 25.31 1.31 5.62
N LEU A 114 24.46 0.38 6.04
CA LEU A 114 24.86 -0.81 6.77
C LEU A 114 25.60 -1.82 5.88
N SER A 115 25.17 -2.02 4.63
CA SER A 115 25.86 -2.91 3.68
C SER A 115 27.31 -2.51 3.44
N LYS A 116 27.56 -1.21 3.29
CA LYS A 116 28.91 -0.66 3.17
C LYS A 116 29.76 -0.87 4.43
N LYS A 117 29.15 -0.86 5.61
CA LYS A 117 29.86 -0.91 6.91
C LYS A 117 30.07 -2.34 7.42
N TRP A 118 29.17 -3.27 7.13
CA TRP A 118 29.11 -4.60 7.77
C TRP A 118 29.15 -5.77 6.78
N THR A 119 29.58 -5.56 5.53
CA THR A 119 29.63 -6.60 4.47
C THR A 119 28.30 -7.34 4.24
N ILE A 120 27.18 -6.70 4.56
CA ILE A 120 25.84 -7.20 4.21
C ILE A 120 25.68 -7.03 2.69
N PRO A 121 25.05 -7.99 1.97
CA PRO A 121 24.75 -7.83 0.56
C PRO A 121 24.09 -6.49 0.27
N ALA A 122 24.59 -5.79 -0.75
CA ALA A 122 23.98 -4.54 -1.18
C ALA A 122 22.53 -4.81 -1.62
N PRO A 123 21.59 -3.86 -1.43
CA PRO A 123 20.18 -4.10 -1.74
C PRO A 123 19.97 -4.60 -3.18
N ASP A 124 20.70 -4.00 -4.12
CA ASP A 124 20.71 -4.32 -5.55
C ASP A 124 21.36 -5.67 -5.89
N ALA A 125 22.11 -6.28 -4.98
CA ALA A 125 22.65 -7.62 -5.15
C ALA A 125 21.67 -8.72 -4.68
N LEU A 126 20.57 -8.36 -4.00
CA LEU A 126 19.66 -9.33 -3.40
C LEU A 126 18.62 -9.88 -4.37
N LEU A 127 18.22 -9.09 -5.37
CA LEU A 127 17.22 -9.49 -6.36
C LEU A 127 17.80 -9.36 -7.77
N SER A 128 17.73 -10.45 -8.52
CA SER A 128 18.15 -10.54 -9.91
C SER A 128 17.01 -10.17 -10.87
N GLN A 129 17.34 -10.06 -12.16
CA GLN A 129 16.34 -9.87 -13.20
C GLN A 129 15.40 -11.09 -13.38
N THR A 130 15.83 -12.29 -12.97
CA THR A 130 14.95 -13.47 -12.93
C THR A 130 13.90 -13.28 -11.84
N ASP A 131 14.29 -12.76 -10.67
CA ASP A 131 13.36 -12.45 -9.58
C ASP A 131 12.36 -11.37 -9.99
N ALA A 132 12.79 -10.36 -10.73
CA ALA A 132 11.91 -9.34 -11.30
C ALA A 132 10.80 -9.95 -12.17
N LYS A 133 11.14 -10.93 -13.03
CA LYS A 133 10.15 -11.61 -13.89
C LYS A 133 9.17 -12.43 -13.07
N ILE A 134 9.64 -13.17 -12.07
CA ILE A 134 8.81 -13.97 -11.17
C ILE A 134 7.84 -13.06 -10.40
N ILE A 135 8.35 -11.97 -9.83
CA ILE A 135 7.55 -10.97 -9.11
C ILE A 135 6.47 -10.38 -10.03
N ASN A 136 6.83 -9.96 -11.24
CA ASN A 136 5.88 -9.40 -12.19
C ASN A 136 4.80 -10.42 -12.58
N PHE A 137 5.20 -11.67 -12.86
CA PHE A 137 4.27 -12.74 -13.15
C PHE A 137 3.31 -12.97 -11.98
N ALA A 138 3.82 -13.05 -10.75
CA ALA A 138 3.01 -13.26 -9.55
C ALA A 138 1.99 -12.13 -9.34
N ILE A 139 2.37 -10.86 -9.58
CA ILE A 139 1.44 -9.72 -9.50
C ILE A 139 0.35 -9.84 -10.56
N VAL A 140 0.73 -10.01 -11.83
CA VAL A 140 -0.22 -10.09 -12.95
C VAL A 140 -1.16 -11.26 -12.74
N PHE A 141 -0.64 -12.42 -12.35
CA PHE A 141 -1.43 -13.60 -12.03
C PHE A 141 -2.43 -13.34 -10.88
N ASN A 142 -2.00 -12.70 -9.79
CA ASN A 142 -2.91 -12.32 -8.70
C ASN A 142 -3.97 -11.33 -9.17
N LEU A 143 -3.62 -10.32 -9.95
CA LEU A 143 -4.57 -9.36 -10.50
C LEU A 143 -5.60 -10.03 -11.41
N LEU A 144 -5.18 -11.00 -12.23
CA LEU A 144 -6.08 -11.80 -13.06
C LEU A 144 -7.02 -12.66 -12.22
N ILE A 145 -6.52 -13.32 -11.17
CA ILE A 145 -7.37 -14.08 -10.24
C ILE A 145 -8.41 -13.16 -9.59
N ILE A 146 -7.99 -11.99 -9.10
CA ILE A 146 -8.90 -11.02 -8.49
C ILE A 146 -9.95 -10.54 -9.51
N ALA A 147 -9.55 -10.26 -10.74
CA ALA A 147 -10.48 -9.86 -11.81
C ALA A 147 -11.48 -10.97 -12.14
N ILE A 148 -11.02 -12.21 -12.28
CA ILE A 148 -11.88 -13.39 -12.49
C ILE A 148 -12.89 -13.51 -11.35
N ILE A 149 -12.43 -13.52 -10.10
CA ILE A 149 -13.31 -13.59 -8.93
C ILE A 149 -14.31 -12.43 -8.92
N ALA A 150 -13.88 -11.21 -9.24
CA ALA A 150 -14.75 -10.04 -9.27
C ALA A 150 -15.86 -10.15 -10.33
N VAL A 151 -15.54 -10.70 -11.51
CA VAL A 151 -16.52 -10.99 -12.57
C VAL A 151 -17.52 -12.04 -12.09
N PHE A 152 -17.05 -13.18 -11.59
CA PHE A 152 -17.93 -14.29 -11.19
C PHE A 152 -18.72 -14.05 -9.91
N LYS A 153 -18.29 -13.15 -9.02
CA LYS A 153 -19.09 -12.72 -7.85
C LYS A 153 -20.11 -11.62 -8.16
N SER A 154 -20.04 -11.02 -9.35
CA SER A 154 -20.99 -9.97 -9.78
C SER A 154 -22.19 -10.54 -10.55
N PHE A 155 -22.31 -11.86 -10.66
CA PHE A 155 -23.46 -12.61 -11.17
C PHE A 155 -24.03 -13.47 -10.05
#